data_AF-A0A4D6XVE3-F1
#
_entry.id   AF-A0A4D6XVE3-F1
#
_cell.length_a   1.000
_cell.length_b   1.000
_cell.length_c   1.000
_cell.angle_alpha   90.00
_cell.angle_beta   90.00
_cell.angle_gamma   90.00
#
_symmetry.space_group_name_H-M   'P 1'
#
loop_
_entity.id
_entity.type
_entity.pdbx_description
1 polymer ?
#
loop_
_entity_poly.entity_id
_entity_poly.type
_entity_poly.pdbx_seq_one_letter_code
_entity_poly.pdbx_strand_id
1 'polypeptide(L)'
;MHKSIEESYYNDFVNDSSWQVSDQLNSLDNIGATIKYFQNNYENSKFSNELDKSFMTDFYRSLFIIDEKLIFSNNKNQMIEDFKKIIPDIESQKLISTYANQKFLHQSYLQLISENPEIHQYQVKNSRNIYKINHLNDGSIKLVATNLSDLNVKNKNYIQKYKNFGIRATIIIPPNSLPIMKYSHFIK
;
A
#
# COMPACT_ATOMS: atom_id res chain seq x y z
N MET A 1 -21.60 5.62 -7.55
CA MET A 1 -20.44 4.94 -6.95
C MET A 1 -20.97 3.72 -6.20
N HIS A 2 -20.34 2.54 -6.30
CA HIS A 2 -20.88 1.29 -5.74
C HIS A 2 -20.86 1.33 -4.19
N LYS A 3 -21.97 0.98 -3.53
CA LYS A 3 -22.12 1.02 -2.07
C LYS A 3 -21.05 0.18 -1.33
N SER A 4 -20.65 -0.95 -1.91
CA SER A 4 -19.54 -1.82 -1.46
C SER A 4 -18.20 -1.08 -1.40
N ILE A 5 -17.92 -0.23 -2.38
CA ILE A 5 -16.69 0.57 -2.49
C ILE A 5 -16.68 1.66 -1.40
N GLU A 6 -17.80 2.35 -1.22
CA GLU A 6 -17.95 3.40 -0.19
C GLU A 6 -17.85 2.84 1.25
N GLU A 7 -18.52 1.73 1.55
CA GLU A 7 -18.46 1.05 2.86
C GLU A 7 -17.03 0.54 3.16
N SER A 8 -16.37 -0.01 2.14
CA SER A 8 -14.97 -0.45 2.22
C SER A 8 -14.02 0.71 2.51
N TYR A 9 -14.29 1.92 2.00
CA TYR A 9 -13.52 3.11 2.36
C TYR A 9 -13.76 3.55 3.80
N TYR A 10 -15.01 3.55 4.27
CA TYR A 10 -15.36 4.05 5.60
C TYR A 10 -14.59 3.32 6.71
N ASN A 11 -14.50 1.99 6.62
CA ASN A 11 -13.85 1.16 7.62
C ASN A 11 -12.33 1.38 7.73
N ASP A 12 -11.65 1.70 6.63
CA ASP A 12 -10.19 1.89 6.64
C ASP A 12 -9.78 3.36 6.86
N PHE A 13 -10.61 4.33 6.48
CA PHE A 13 -10.20 5.74 6.45
C PHE A 13 -10.92 6.66 7.42
N VAL A 14 -12.18 6.37 7.78
CA VAL A 14 -13.00 7.29 8.59
C VAL A 14 -13.04 6.86 10.05
N ASN A 15 -12.91 5.56 10.35
CA ASN A 15 -12.99 5.05 11.72
C ASN A 15 -11.66 5.09 12.49
N ASP A 16 -10.54 5.41 11.84
CA ASP A 16 -9.23 5.59 12.48
C ASP A 16 -8.87 7.07 12.45
N SER A 17 -9.36 7.81 13.45
CA SER A 17 -9.32 9.28 13.57
C SER A 17 -7.92 9.91 13.55
N SER A 18 -6.88 9.09 13.43
CA SER A 18 -5.51 9.53 13.34
C SER A 18 -4.94 9.62 11.93
N TRP A 19 -5.58 9.00 10.93
CA TRP A 19 -5.13 9.08 9.54
C TRP A 19 -5.69 10.31 8.84
N GLN A 20 -4.80 11.11 8.28
CA GLN A 20 -5.13 12.26 7.46
C GLN A 20 -5.10 11.86 5.99
N VAL A 21 -6.23 12.03 5.31
CA VAL A 21 -6.35 11.88 3.85
C VAL A 21 -5.99 13.24 3.23
N SER A 22 -5.04 13.26 2.29
CA SER A 22 -4.70 14.51 1.57
C SER A 22 -5.83 14.98 0.69
N ASP A 23 -5.92 16.28 0.44
CA ASP A 23 -6.63 16.79 -0.73
C ASP A 23 -5.67 17.08 -1.91
N GLN A 24 -4.40 17.41 -1.66
CA GLN A 24 -3.44 17.81 -2.71
C GLN A 24 -2.87 16.65 -3.54
N LEU A 25 -2.39 15.59 -2.87
CA LEU A 25 -1.88 14.40 -3.58
C LEU A 25 -2.99 13.42 -3.96
N ASN A 26 -4.20 13.62 -3.42
CA ASN A 26 -5.40 12.98 -3.93
C ASN A 26 -6.10 13.84 -5.01
N SER A 27 -5.41 14.81 -5.61
CA SER A 27 -5.90 15.47 -6.82
C SER A 27 -6.04 14.44 -7.96
N LEU A 28 -7.04 14.66 -8.81
CA LEU A 28 -7.33 13.77 -9.93
C LEU A 28 -6.12 13.56 -10.84
N ASP A 29 -5.31 14.60 -11.05
CA ASP A 29 -4.14 14.55 -11.93
C ASP A 29 -3.01 13.68 -11.34
N ASN A 30 -2.69 13.85 -10.06
CA ASN A 30 -1.62 13.11 -9.38
C ASN A 30 -1.99 11.63 -9.19
N ILE A 31 -3.23 11.36 -8.80
CA ILE A 31 -3.78 10.00 -8.74
C ILE A 31 -3.78 9.38 -10.15
N GLY A 32 -4.27 10.12 -11.16
CA GLY A 32 -4.37 9.64 -12.54
C GLY A 32 -3.02 9.23 -13.13
N ALA A 33 -1.98 10.05 -12.93
CA ALA A 33 -0.62 9.71 -13.36
C ALA A 33 -0.09 8.44 -12.68
N THR A 34 -0.34 8.27 -11.37
CA THR A 34 0.11 7.08 -10.63
C THR A 34 -0.65 5.84 -11.05
N ILE A 35 -1.98 5.91 -11.20
CA ILE A 35 -2.80 4.83 -11.74
C ILE A 35 -2.27 4.39 -13.11
N LYS A 36 -2.03 5.36 -14.01
CA LYS A 36 -1.52 5.07 -15.35
C LYS A 36 -0.16 4.37 -15.33
N TYR A 37 0.73 4.78 -14.42
CA TYR A 37 2.03 4.13 -14.25
C TYR A 37 1.88 2.64 -13.90
N PHE A 38 1.07 2.32 -12.89
CA PHE A 38 0.87 0.93 -12.48
C PHE A 38 0.07 0.12 -13.51
N GLN A 39 -0.93 0.72 -14.17
CA GLN A 39 -1.64 0.08 -15.27
C GLN A 39 -0.71 -0.28 -16.43
N ASN A 40 0.18 0.63 -16.84
CA ASN A 40 1.17 0.34 -17.88
C ASN A 40 2.10 -0.81 -17.48
N ASN A 41 2.55 -0.85 -16.21
CA ASN A 41 3.37 -1.96 -15.73
C ASN A 41 2.61 -3.30 -15.77
N TYR A 42 1.33 -3.30 -15.38
CA TYR A 42 0.47 -4.48 -15.46
C TYR A 42 0.29 -4.94 -16.91
N GLU A 43 -0.08 -4.05 -17.83
CA GLU A 43 -0.25 -4.38 -19.26
C GLU A 43 1.04 -4.94 -19.88
N ASN A 44 2.20 -4.40 -19.54
CA ASN A 44 3.50 -4.93 -19.97
C ASN A 44 3.78 -6.33 -19.40
N SER A 45 3.31 -6.60 -18.18
CA SER A 45 3.48 -7.91 -17.52
C SER A 45 2.47 -8.97 -17.96
N LYS A 46 1.36 -8.55 -18.57
CA LYS A 46 0.23 -9.42 -18.94
C LYS A 46 0.63 -10.58 -19.84
N PHE A 47 1.58 -10.36 -20.74
CA PHE A 47 2.10 -11.36 -21.67
C PHE A 47 3.22 -12.24 -21.09
N SER A 48 3.70 -11.93 -19.87
CA SER A 48 4.66 -12.75 -19.14
C SER A 48 3.94 -13.80 -18.29
N ASN A 49 4.59 -14.93 -18.04
CA ASN A 49 4.16 -15.91 -17.04
C ASN A 49 4.75 -15.62 -15.66
N GLU A 50 5.53 -14.56 -15.52
CA GLU A 50 6.21 -14.18 -14.29
C GLU A 50 5.42 -13.11 -13.51
N LEU A 51 5.46 -13.19 -12.19
CA LEU A 51 5.02 -12.10 -11.31
C LEU A 51 5.97 -10.91 -11.42
N ASP A 52 5.50 -9.72 -11.04
CA ASP A 52 6.34 -8.53 -11.00
C ASP A 52 7.60 -8.77 -10.13
N LYS A 53 8.77 -8.41 -10.66
CA LYS A 53 10.07 -8.66 -9.99
C LYS A 53 10.19 -7.96 -8.64
N SER A 54 9.46 -6.87 -8.44
CA SER A 54 9.43 -6.11 -7.18
C SER A 54 8.52 -6.74 -6.12
N PHE A 55 7.66 -7.69 -6.50
CA PHE A 55 6.76 -8.38 -5.59
C PHE A 55 7.54 -9.18 -4.53
N MET A 56 7.15 -8.99 -3.26
CA MET A 56 7.75 -9.64 -2.09
C MET A 56 9.28 -9.52 -2.03
N THR A 57 9.86 -8.46 -2.59
CA THR A 57 11.32 -8.24 -2.51
C THR A 57 11.80 -7.91 -1.10
N ASP A 58 10.93 -7.35 -0.27
CA ASP A 58 11.19 -6.93 1.10
C ASP A 58 10.55 -7.87 2.14
N PHE A 59 10.27 -9.13 1.76
CA PHE A 59 9.44 -10.05 2.53
C PHE A 59 9.83 -10.24 4.01
N TYR A 60 11.13 -10.14 4.35
CA TYR A 60 11.60 -10.20 5.74
C TYR A 60 11.09 -9.05 6.64
N ARG A 61 10.65 -7.93 6.05
CA ARG A 61 10.15 -6.74 6.76
C ARG A 61 8.68 -6.42 6.40
N SER A 62 8.01 -7.38 5.79
CA SER A 62 6.66 -7.21 5.25
C SER A 62 5.72 -8.28 5.75
N LEU A 63 4.47 -7.90 6.00
CA LEU A 63 3.36 -8.81 6.26
C LEU A 63 2.42 -8.78 5.06
N PHE A 64 2.05 -9.95 4.57
CA PHE A 64 1.09 -10.10 3.48
C PHE A 64 -0.13 -10.83 4.02
N ILE A 65 -1.30 -10.20 3.88
CA ILE A 65 -2.58 -10.73 4.33
C ILE A 65 -3.50 -10.73 3.13
N ILE A 66 -4.01 -11.90 2.74
CA ILE A 66 -4.85 -12.08 1.55
C ILE A 66 -6.12 -12.80 1.95
N ASP A 67 -7.27 -12.15 1.77
CA ASP A 67 -8.58 -12.66 2.17
C ASP A 67 -8.53 -13.20 3.61
N GLU A 68 -8.03 -12.37 4.52
CA GLU A 68 -7.80 -12.63 5.95
C GLU A 68 -6.75 -13.70 6.29
N LYS A 69 -6.14 -14.35 5.29
CA LYS A 69 -5.07 -15.33 5.48
C LYS A 69 -3.70 -14.65 5.51
N LEU A 70 -2.98 -14.81 6.61
CA LEU A 70 -1.60 -14.36 6.73
C LEU A 70 -0.68 -15.28 5.92
N ILE A 71 0.09 -14.70 5.00
CA ILE A 71 1.21 -15.37 4.34
C ILE A 71 2.48 -15.03 5.10
N PHE A 72 3.12 -16.04 5.67
CA PHE A 72 4.35 -15.88 6.43
C PHE A 72 5.31 -17.03 6.14
N SER A 73 6.53 -16.70 5.73
CA SER A 73 7.63 -17.65 5.63
C SER A 73 8.97 -16.91 5.68
N ASN A 74 10.02 -17.60 6.14
CA ASN A 74 11.40 -17.13 6.04
C ASN A 74 12.00 -17.35 4.63
N ASN A 75 11.23 -17.90 3.69
CA ASN A 75 11.65 -18.14 2.32
C ASN A 75 10.69 -17.47 1.34
N LYS A 76 11.22 -16.57 0.49
CA LYS A 76 10.48 -15.86 -0.56
C LYS A 76 9.70 -16.79 -1.48
N ASN A 77 10.33 -17.88 -1.95
CA ASN A 77 9.69 -18.80 -2.88
C ASN A 77 8.49 -19.49 -2.24
N GLN A 78 8.60 -19.85 -0.95
CA GLN A 78 7.48 -20.42 -0.21
C GLN A 78 6.33 -19.41 -0.09
N MET A 79 6.61 -18.14 0.21
CA MET A 79 5.57 -17.10 0.25
C MET A 79 4.89 -16.90 -1.10
N ILE A 80 5.65 -16.96 -2.21
CA ILE A 80 5.09 -16.87 -3.56
C ILE A 80 4.21 -18.08 -3.88
N GLU A 81 4.61 -19.30 -3.50
CA GLU A 81 3.80 -20.49 -3.73
C GLU A 81 2.52 -20.47 -2.89
N ASP A 82 2.59 -20.02 -1.64
CA ASP A 82 1.40 -19.87 -0.79
C ASP A 82 0.47 -18.77 -1.31
N PHE A 83 1.03 -17.68 -1.84
CA PHE A 83 0.28 -16.65 -2.57
C PHE A 83 -0.49 -17.23 -3.76
N LYS A 84 0.18 -17.98 -4.64
CA LYS A 84 -0.44 -18.61 -5.82
C LYS A 84 -1.51 -19.64 -5.46
N LYS A 85 -1.37 -20.33 -4.32
CA LYS A 85 -2.40 -21.25 -3.81
C LYS A 85 -3.64 -20.50 -3.33
N ILE A 86 -3.47 -19.35 -2.68
CA ILE A 86 -4.58 -18.53 -2.20
C ILE A 86 -5.30 -17.86 -3.39
N ILE A 87 -4.53 -17.36 -4.36
CA ILE A 87 -5.03 -16.69 -5.56
C ILE A 87 -4.73 -17.56 -6.78
N PRO A 88 -5.60 -18.51 -7.16
CA PRO A 88 -5.33 -19.41 -8.29
C PRO A 88 -5.45 -18.73 -9.65
N ASP A 89 -6.20 -17.62 -9.75
CA ASP A 89 -6.37 -16.88 -10.99
C ASP A 89 -5.08 -16.12 -11.37
N ILE A 90 -4.55 -16.45 -12.56
CA ILE A 90 -3.25 -15.93 -13.03
C ILE A 90 -3.31 -14.41 -13.25
N GLU A 91 -4.43 -13.88 -13.74
CA GLU A 91 -4.56 -12.45 -14.00
C GLU A 91 -4.59 -11.65 -12.69
N SER A 92 -5.31 -12.14 -11.68
CA SER A 92 -5.31 -11.61 -10.32
C SER A 92 -3.93 -11.70 -9.68
N GLN A 93 -3.20 -12.81 -9.88
CA GLN A 93 -1.82 -12.94 -9.38
C GLN A 93 -0.91 -11.84 -9.94
N LYS A 94 -0.93 -11.64 -11.26
CA LYS A 94 -0.14 -10.60 -11.94
C LYS A 94 -0.51 -9.23 -11.43
N LEU A 95 -1.80 -8.92 -11.44
CA LEU A 95 -2.34 -7.64 -10.99
C LEU A 95 -1.88 -7.33 -9.56
N ILE A 96 -2.15 -8.24 -8.61
CA ILE A 96 -1.74 -8.06 -7.22
C ILE A 96 -0.22 -7.86 -7.12
N SER A 97 0.58 -8.65 -7.86
CA SER A 97 2.04 -8.53 -7.83
C SER A 97 2.54 -7.15 -8.30
N THR A 98 1.87 -6.53 -9.26
CA THR A 98 2.20 -5.20 -9.77
C THR A 98 1.93 -4.08 -8.76
N TYR A 99 0.89 -4.21 -7.94
CA TYR A 99 0.50 -3.16 -6.98
C TYR A 99 1.02 -3.41 -5.55
N ALA A 100 1.27 -4.66 -5.16
CA ALA A 100 1.73 -5.04 -3.82
C ALA A 100 3.26 -4.90 -3.65
N ASN A 101 3.78 -3.68 -3.85
CA ASN A 101 5.19 -3.37 -3.64
C ASN A 101 5.40 -2.00 -2.99
N GLN A 102 6.62 -1.74 -2.50
CA GLN A 102 6.92 -0.52 -1.74
C GLN A 102 6.72 0.77 -2.53
N LYS A 103 6.87 0.76 -3.87
CA LYS A 103 6.68 1.97 -4.69
C LYS A 103 5.24 2.49 -4.59
N PHE A 104 4.29 1.61 -4.26
CA PHE A 104 2.90 1.96 -4.06
C PHE A 104 2.69 2.94 -2.89
N LEU A 105 3.61 2.95 -1.91
CA LEU A 105 3.57 3.87 -0.77
C LEU A 105 4.26 5.22 -1.03
N HIS A 106 4.95 5.37 -2.16
CA HIS A 106 5.86 6.50 -2.40
C HIS A 106 5.14 7.86 -2.32
N GLN A 107 3.96 7.98 -2.92
CA GLN A 107 3.20 9.24 -2.90
C GLN A 107 2.76 9.61 -1.48
N SER A 108 2.31 8.64 -0.68
CA SER A 108 1.95 8.87 0.72
C SER A 108 3.16 9.31 1.55
N TYR A 109 4.35 8.77 1.26
CA TYR A 109 5.59 9.23 1.90
C TYR A 109 5.97 10.66 1.50
N LEU A 110 5.90 11.00 0.21
CA LEU A 110 6.15 12.37 -0.27
C LEU A 110 5.19 13.37 0.37
N GLN A 111 3.95 12.97 0.62
CA GLN A 111 2.98 13.79 1.35
C GLN A 111 3.45 14.08 2.77
N LEU A 112 3.75 13.02 3.52
CA LEU A 112 4.11 13.10 4.92
C LEU A 112 5.28 14.07 5.13
N ILE A 113 6.32 13.98 4.28
CA ILE A 113 7.49 14.85 4.37
C ILE A 113 7.22 16.29 3.92
N SER A 114 6.27 16.50 3.01
CA SER A 114 5.87 17.85 2.56
C SER A 114 5.09 18.59 3.63
N GLU A 115 4.20 17.89 4.33
CA GLU A 115 3.34 18.46 5.37
C GLU A 115 4.06 18.54 6.73
N ASN A 116 5.05 17.67 6.97
CA ASN A 116 5.83 17.61 8.21
C ASN A 116 7.34 17.65 7.89
N PRO A 117 7.85 18.77 7.35
CA PRO A 117 9.25 18.86 6.93
C PRO A 117 10.21 18.51 8.06
N GLU A 118 9.88 18.80 9.33
CA GLU A 118 10.69 18.50 10.52
C GLU A 118 11.04 17.01 10.70
N ILE A 119 10.36 16.10 10.00
CA ILE A 119 10.72 14.67 9.97
C ILE A 119 12.20 14.45 9.60
N HIS A 120 12.82 15.38 8.85
CA HIS A 120 14.26 15.31 8.55
C HIS A 120 15.16 15.27 9.80
N GLN A 121 14.68 15.75 10.96
CA GLN A 121 15.38 15.71 12.25
C GLN A 121 15.36 14.33 12.92
N TYR A 122 14.58 13.38 12.39
CA TYR A 122 14.40 12.06 12.95
C TYR A 122 15.08 10.98 12.11
N GLN A 123 15.54 9.93 12.80
CA GLN A 123 15.96 8.66 12.23
C GLN A 123 14.80 7.68 12.28
N VAL A 124 14.46 7.12 11.12
CA VAL A 124 13.43 6.09 10.97
C VAL A 124 13.96 4.74 11.48
N LYS A 125 13.19 4.07 12.34
CA LYS A 125 13.49 2.77 12.93
C LYS A 125 12.29 1.83 12.83
N ASN A 126 12.56 0.53 12.97
CA ASN A 126 11.54 -0.53 13.06
C ASN A 126 10.47 -0.48 11.96
N SER A 127 10.84 -0.03 10.76
CA SER A 127 9.94 0.14 9.64
C SER A 127 9.41 -1.21 9.17
N ARG A 128 8.08 -1.33 9.04
CA ARG A 128 7.39 -2.53 8.60
C ARG A 128 6.33 -2.21 7.58
N ASN A 129 6.27 -2.99 6.50
CA ASN A 129 5.22 -2.91 5.52
C ASN A 129 4.14 -3.95 5.80
N ILE A 130 2.89 -3.60 5.54
CA ILE A 130 1.73 -4.46 5.66
C ILE A 130 0.93 -4.30 4.38
N TYR A 131 0.77 -5.39 3.64
CA TYR A 131 -0.04 -5.45 2.44
C TYR A 131 -1.27 -6.30 2.75
N LYS A 132 -2.45 -5.69 2.72
CA LYS A 132 -3.74 -6.36 2.84
C LYS A 132 -4.41 -6.39 1.47
N ILE A 133 -4.74 -7.57 0.98
CA ILE A 133 -5.45 -7.78 -0.28
C ILE A 133 -6.77 -8.48 0.03
N ASN A 134 -7.88 -7.95 -0.44
CA ASN A 134 -9.20 -8.55 -0.27
C ASN A 134 -9.95 -8.56 -1.61
N HIS A 135 -10.55 -9.69 -1.94
CA HIS A 135 -11.55 -9.79 -2.99
C HIS A 135 -12.90 -9.29 -2.46
N LEU A 136 -13.54 -8.38 -3.19
CA LEU A 136 -14.86 -7.85 -2.85
C LEU A 136 -15.95 -8.65 -3.57
N ASN A 137 -17.16 -8.64 -3.01
CA ASN A 137 -18.31 -9.40 -3.53
C ASN A 137 -18.71 -9.02 -4.98
N ASP A 138 -18.32 -7.82 -5.43
CA ASP A 138 -18.57 -7.33 -6.79
C ASP A 138 -17.45 -7.72 -7.79
N GLY A 139 -16.50 -8.55 -7.37
CA GLY A 139 -15.36 -8.97 -8.17
C GLY A 139 -14.20 -7.96 -8.18
N SER A 140 -14.33 -6.84 -7.48
CA SER A 140 -13.22 -5.87 -7.34
C SER A 140 -12.13 -6.42 -6.41
N ILE A 141 -10.90 -5.99 -6.65
CA ILE A 141 -9.77 -6.28 -5.73
C ILE A 141 -9.43 -5.02 -4.96
N LYS A 142 -9.45 -5.09 -3.64
CA LYS A 142 -8.95 -4.04 -2.76
C LYS A 142 -7.55 -4.39 -2.30
N LEU A 143 -6.61 -3.47 -2.47
CA LEU A 143 -5.27 -3.56 -1.92
C LEU A 143 -4.98 -2.35 -1.04
N VAL A 144 -4.53 -2.62 0.18
CA VAL A 144 -4.11 -1.62 1.17
C VAL A 144 -2.65 -1.91 1.52
N ALA A 145 -1.74 -1.03 1.13
CA ALA A 145 -0.38 -1.04 1.63
C ALA A 145 -0.27 -0.03 2.76
N THR A 146 0.35 -0.42 3.86
CA THR A 146 0.63 0.44 5.01
C THR A 146 2.08 0.26 5.41
N ASN A 147 2.80 1.35 5.65
CA ASN A 147 4.08 1.31 6.37
C ASN A 147 3.91 1.99 7.72
N LEU A 148 4.45 1.35 8.76
CA LEU A 148 4.51 1.87 10.11
C LEU A 148 5.97 1.94 10.53
N SER A 149 6.36 3.05 11.14
CA SER A 149 7.75 3.32 11.48
C SER A 149 7.88 4.12 12.77
N ASP A 150 8.91 3.80 13.55
CA ASP A 150 9.30 4.55 14.74
C ASP A 150 10.24 5.69 14.37
N LEU A 151 10.19 6.78 15.15
CA LEU A 151 10.99 7.97 14.99
C LEU A 151 11.85 8.21 16.23
N ASN A 152 13.16 8.30 16.04
CA ASN A 152 14.12 8.70 17.07
C ASN A 152 14.81 10.00 16.65
N VAL A 153 15.02 10.93 17.57
CA VAL A 153 15.74 12.16 17.26
C VAL A 153 17.18 11.87 16.85
N LYS A 154 17.65 12.48 15.76
CA LYS A 154 19.06 12.36 15.33
C LYS A 154 19.99 13.13 16.25
N ASN A 155 19.56 14.33 16.66
CA ASN A 155 20.30 15.22 17.53
C ASN A 155 19.73 15.14 18.95
N LYS A 156 20.58 14.85 19.94
CA LYS A 156 20.19 14.80 21.36
C LYS A 156 19.67 16.15 21.89
N ASN A 157 20.01 17.25 21.23
CA ASN A 157 19.54 18.59 21.59
C ASN A 157 18.14 18.90 21.03
N TYR A 158 17.58 18.03 20.18
CA TYR A 158 16.23 18.21 19.64
C TYR A 158 15.21 17.52 20.55
N ILE A 159 14.17 18.25 20.94
CA ILE A 159 13.08 17.72 21.77
C ILE A 159 12.19 16.84 20.88
N GLN A 160 12.06 15.56 21.24
CA GLN A 160 11.24 14.61 20.51
C GLN A 160 9.76 15.02 20.56
N LYS A 161 9.23 15.51 19.44
CA LYS A 161 7.81 15.84 19.26
C LYS A 161 7.00 14.63 18.84
N TYR A 162 7.59 13.75 18.01
CA TYR A 162 6.93 12.58 17.44
C TYR A 162 7.64 11.28 17.81
N LYS A 163 6.88 10.23 18.05
CA LYS A 163 7.31 8.87 18.32
C LYS A 163 7.22 7.97 17.09
N ASN A 164 6.22 8.16 16.22
CA ASN A 164 6.01 7.31 15.06
C ASN A 164 5.25 8.01 13.94
N PHE A 165 5.30 7.40 12.77
CA PHE A 165 4.44 7.77 11.65
C PHE A 165 3.89 6.53 10.95
N GLY A 166 2.82 6.75 10.19
CA GLY A 166 2.30 5.77 9.26
C GLY A 166 2.01 6.41 7.92
N ILE A 167 2.24 5.65 6.85
CA ILE A 167 1.84 6.01 5.49
C ILE A 167 1.02 4.87 4.91
N ARG A 168 0.02 5.19 4.11
CA ARG A 168 -0.90 4.22 3.55
C ARG A 168 -1.32 4.62 2.15
N ALA A 169 -1.34 3.62 1.28
CA ALA A 169 -1.93 3.70 -0.04
C ALA A 169 -3.02 2.63 -0.15
N THR A 170 -4.18 3.01 -0.65
CA THR A 170 -5.26 2.07 -0.96
C THR A 170 -5.65 2.21 -2.39
N ILE A 171 -5.84 1.08 -3.06
CA ILE A 171 -6.41 1.01 -4.39
C ILE A 171 -7.56 0.01 -4.37
N ILE A 172 -8.65 0.37 -5.04
CA ILE A 172 -9.72 -0.56 -5.41
C ILE A 172 -9.66 -0.66 -6.92
N ILE A 173 -9.58 -1.89 -7.42
CA ILE A 173 -9.52 -2.21 -8.85
C ILE A 173 -10.83 -2.91 -9.21
N PRO A 174 -11.82 -2.18 -9.74
CA PRO A 174 -13.07 -2.77 -10.18
C PRO A 174 -12.87 -3.51 -11.51
N PRO A 175 -13.70 -4.51 -11.84
CA PRO A 175 -13.53 -5.33 -13.03
C PRO A 175 -13.66 -4.55 -14.36
N ASN A 176 -14.53 -3.52 -14.39
CA ASN A 176 -14.92 -2.82 -15.62
C ASN A 176 -14.78 -1.29 -15.54
N SER A 177 -13.96 -0.78 -14.62
CA SER A 177 -13.75 0.66 -14.49
C SER A 177 -12.33 1.00 -14.06
N LEU A 178 -11.99 2.28 -14.11
CA LEU A 178 -10.70 2.75 -13.65
C LEU A 178 -10.51 2.44 -12.16
N PRO A 179 -9.28 2.09 -11.74
CA PRO A 179 -8.96 1.95 -10.33
C PRO A 179 -9.22 3.25 -9.57
N ILE A 180 -9.53 3.11 -8.29
CA ILE A 180 -9.75 4.24 -7.38
C ILE A 180 -8.67 4.16 -6.31
N MET A 181 -7.84 5.20 -6.24
CA MET A 181 -6.68 5.23 -5.36
C MET A 181 -6.82 6.35 -4.32
N LYS A 182 -6.34 6.10 -3.09
CA LYS A 182 -6.26 7.10 -2.03
C LYS A 182 -4.98 6.94 -1.23
N TYR A 183 -4.43 8.08 -0.83
CA TYR A 183 -3.28 8.16 0.07
C TYR A 183 -3.68 8.81 1.40
N SER A 184 -3.09 8.30 2.47
CA SER A 184 -3.27 8.85 3.80
C SER A 184 -2.03 8.64 4.64
N HIS A 185 -1.77 9.51 5.60
CA HIS A 185 -0.66 9.36 6.53
C HIS A 185 -1.05 9.82 7.93
N PHE A 186 -0.22 9.52 8.92
CA PHE A 186 -0.28 10.13 10.24
C PHE A 186 1.14 10.34 10.77
N ILE A 187 1.26 11.26 11.73
CA ILE A 187 2.44 11.38 12.59
C ILE A 187 2.00 11.67 14.04
N LYS A 188 2.64 11.02 15.00
CA LYS A 188 2.33 11.10 16.45
C LYS A 188 3.59 11.09 17.26
#